data_AF-A0A800JFG1-F1
#
_entry.id   AF-A0A800JFG1-F1
#
_cell.length_a   1.000
_cell.length_b   1.000
_cell.length_c   1.000
_cell.angle_alpha   90.00
_cell.angle_beta   90.00
_cell.angle_gamma   90.00
#
_symmetry.space_group_name_H-M   'P 1'
#
loop_
_entity.id
_entity.type
_entity.pdbx_description
1 polymer ?
#
loop_
_entity_poly.entity_id
_entity_poly.type
_entity_poly.pdbx_seq_one_letter_code
_entity_poly.pdbx_strand_id
1 'polypeptide(L)'
;MKQVISILAATLIGGTTTYVLTRDVPPPREEREANDSHLASLAELRRENQSLKARRSSPEVITVEVPAHAEADPRPDAAHFLGQLQTLLATDGRTKRRAVHYFESLVDLGEASLPPIEKFLAASQDLEFNLPPEPRPEPRNENEARRRKYREGEAGRYFRPFPKPEDSFPPTLRLGLLETIAHIGGNSAEALLIKVLEKTLRGVEVAYLEIALQEIAPDQYLDRILAVTRSILANPPTVAEDASELDRRTKGYLYSILVKHKDLIFVDTAKGLLITEDGSLDGYALSYLRQVLGAEAMPILLAAYKDPRITNEFHKAALRDAALRFIGSSPEADAIFHESVKEGLAKMKKGDMFDFKRYEHIAQPLGALMRDVHEQPVHVIVARRKLLGDVRKQSSDILLQFGFSAMDKRLGEEQKRRQSGDPK
;
A
#
# COMPACT_ATOMS: atom_id res chain seq x y z
N MET A 1 10.01 43.50 7.96
CA MET A 1 8.78 43.39 7.14
C MET A 1 8.94 42.78 5.74
N LYS A 2 10.15 42.66 5.14
CA LYS A 2 10.36 41.87 3.90
C LYS A 2 10.87 40.44 4.12
N GLN A 3 11.29 40.09 5.33
CA GLN A 3 11.86 38.77 5.65
C GLN A 3 10.89 37.79 6.35
N VAL A 4 9.76 38.27 6.86
CA VAL A 4 8.73 37.40 7.50
C VAL A 4 7.80 36.78 6.46
N ILE A 5 7.65 37.42 5.28
CA ILE A 5 6.81 36.94 4.18
C ILE A 5 7.52 35.83 3.37
N SER A 6 8.85 35.82 3.32
CA SER A 6 9.64 34.83 2.57
C SER A 6 9.73 33.45 3.25
N ILE A 7 9.53 33.38 4.57
CA ILE A 7 9.65 32.11 5.34
C ILE A 7 8.33 31.33 5.36
N LEU A 8 7.17 31.98 5.14
CA LEU A 8 5.85 31.34 5.19
C LEU A 8 5.39 30.72 3.86
N ALA A 9 6.08 30.97 2.74
CA ALA A 9 5.81 30.35 1.44
C ALA A 9 6.66 29.09 1.16
N ALA A 10 7.75 28.88 1.91
CA ALA A 10 8.66 27.74 1.73
C ALA A 10 8.14 26.46 2.42
N THR A 11 7.30 26.57 3.45
CA THR A 11 6.75 25.42 4.18
C THR A 11 5.69 24.63 3.42
N LEU A 12 5.26 25.10 2.25
CA LEU A 12 4.36 24.37 1.36
C LEU A 12 5.11 23.43 0.40
N ILE A 13 6.44 23.54 0.26
CA ILE A 13 7.22 22.74 -0.71
C ILE A 13 8.65 22.51 -0.19
N GLY A 14 8.91 21.38 0.46
CA GLY A 14 10.26 20.83 0.62
C GLY A 14 10.67 20.50 2.06
N GLY A 15 10.45 19.26 2.47
CA GLY A 15 11.21 18.65 3.56
C GLY A 15 12.27 17.72 2.96
N THR A 16 13.56 17.99 3.21
CA THR A 16 14.67 17.03 3.27
C THR A 16 15.90 17.73 3.88
N THR A 17 16.33 17.29 5.06
CA THR A 17 17.58 17.67 5.72
C THR A 17 18.77 16.93 5.09
N THR A 18 19.75 17.65 4.55
CA THR A 18 21.08 17.10 4.21
C THR A 18 22.11 17.65 5.18
N TYR A 19 22.69 16.78 6.00
CA TYR A 19 23.84 17.08 6.85
C TYR A 19 25.11 17.12 5.97
N VAL A 20 25.90 18.18 6.10
CA VAL A 20 27.20 18.36 5.43
C VAL A 20 28.31 17.94 6.39
N LEU A 21 29.18 17.02 5.95
CA LEU A 21 30.40 16.58 6.65
C LEU A 21 31.54 17.59 6.37
N THR A 22 32.17 18.11 7.43
CA THR A 22 33.39 18.94 7.35
C THR A 22 34.66 18.10 7.56
N ARG A 23 35.70 18.42 6.77
CA ARG A 23 37.02 17.77 6.65
C ARG A 23 37.96 17.98 7.85
N ASP A 24 38.89 17.03 7.98
CA ASP A 24 39.90 16.81 9.02
C ASP A 24 40.98 17.90 9.16
N VAL A 25 41.25 18.28 10.42
CA VAL A 25 42.53 18.86 10.86
C VAL A 25 43.22 17.79 11.72
N PRO A 26 44.50 17.42 11.47
CA PRO A 26 45.15 16.39 12.25
C PRO A 26 45.43 16.86 13.70
N PRO A 27 45.20 16.01 14.71
CA PRO A 27 45.25 16.44 16.10
C PRO A 27 46.69 16.61 16.64
N PRO A 28 46.85 17.35 17.76
CA PRO A 28 48.14 17.63 18.41
C PRO A 28 48.87 16.36 18.89
N ARG A 29 50.19 16.48 19.12
CA ARG A 29 51.10 15.37 19.47
C ARG A 29 50.68 14.52 20.68
N GLU A 30 50.04 15.10 21.68
CA GLU A 30 49.56 14.37 22.87
C GLU A 30 48.43 13.38 22.54
N GLU A 31 47.57 13.69 21.55
CA GLU A 31 46.55 12.74 21.09
C GLU A 31 47.15 11.57 20.29
N ARG A 32 48.32 11.74 19.65
CA ARG A 32 49.01 10.65 18.93
C ARG A 32 49.58 9.61 19.88
N GLU A 33 50.20 10.04 20.98
CA GLU A 33 50.74 9.12 21.99
C GLU A 33 49.63 8.36 22.74
N ALA A 34 48.48 9.01 22.99
CA ALA A 34 47.29 8.34 23.50
C ALA A 34 46.68 7.35 22.49
N ASN A 35 46.68 7.68 21.19
CA ASN A 35 46.18 6.79 20.14
C ASN A 35 47.09 5.57 19.93
N ASP A 36 48.41 5.76 20.02
CA ASP A 36 49.39 4.66 19.90
C ASP A 36 49.29 3.69 21.10
N SER A 37 49.04 4.21 22.31
CA SER A 37 48.72 3.40 23.50
C SER A 37 47.40 2.63 23.36
N HIS A 38 46.37 3.26 22.80
CA HIS A 38 45.08 2.62 22.52
C HIS A 38 45.17 1.57 21.39
N LEU A 39 46.02 1.77 20.39
CA LEU A 39 46.29 0.79 19.33
C LEU A 39 47.09 -0.40 19.87
N ALA A 40 48.02 -0.17 20.79
CA ALA A 40 48.75 -1.24 21.48
C ALA A 40 47.82 -2.11 22.33
N SER A 41 46.91 -1.51 23.11
CA SER A 41 45.92 -2.26 23.89
C SER A 41 44.90 -3.00 23.01
N LEU A 42 44.49 -2.43 21.88
CA LEU A 42 43.66 -3.13 20.87
C LEU A 42 44.39 -4.31 20.22
N ALA A 43 45.70 -4.20 19.98
CA ALA A 43 46.51 -5.29 19.45
C ALA A 43 46.68 -6.43 20.47
N GLU A 44 46.82 -6.08 21.76
CA GLU A 44 46.90 -7.04 22.85
C GLU A 44 45.56 -7.75 23.08
N LEU A 45 44.44 -7.01 23.11
CA LEU A 45 43.08 -7.56 23.15
C LEU A 45 42.75 -8.44 21.93
N ARG A 46 43.31 -8.13 20.75
CA ARG A 46 43.18 -8.99 19.56
C ARG A 46 43.99 -10.27 19.69
N ARG A 47 45.21 -10.20 20.24
CA ARG A 47 46.03 -11.39 20.51
C ARG A 47 45.40 -12.28 21.57
N GLU A 48 44.81 -11.68 22.60
CA GLU A 48 44.04 -12.39 23.62
C GLU A 48 42.77 -13.03 23.03
N ASN A 49 42.02 -12.30 22.19
CA ASN A 49 40.88 -12.89 21.48
C ASN A 49 41.30 -13.99 20.49
N GLN A 50 42.46 -13.87 19.84
CA GLN A 50 43.01 -14.93 18.98
C GLN A 50 43.47 -16.14 19.79
N SER A 51 44.09 -15.95 20.96
CA SER A 51 44.49 -17.06 21.83
C SER A 51 43.27 -17.73 22.48
N LEU A 52 42.21 -16.98 22.80
CA LEU A 52 40.92 -17.50 23.25
C LEU A 52 40.17 -18.23 22.12
N LYS A 53 40.23 -17.72 20.87
CA LYS A 53 39.70 -18.42 19.68
C LYS A 53 40.50 -19.69 19.35
N ALA A 54 41.82 -19.69 19.54
CA ALA A 54 42.67 -20.87 19.38
C ALA A 54 42.49 -21.88 20.53
N ARG A 55 42.09 -21.44 21.73
CA ARG A 55 41.61 -22.33 22.80
C ARG A 55 40.19 -22.86 22.57
N ARG A 56 39.39 -22.18 21.75
CA ARG A 56 38.03 -22.59 21.32
C ARG A 56 38.00 -23.38 20.01
N SER A 57 39.12 -23.61 19.34
CA SER A 57 39.18 -24.38 18.09
C SER A 57 39.25 -25.89 18.37
N SER A 58 38.19 -26.38 18.98
CA SER A 58 37.60 -27.69 18.75
C SER A 58 36.18 -27.54 19.26
N PRO A 59 35.18 -27.28 18.39
CA PRO A 59 33.80 -27.51 18.82
C PRO A 59 33.76 -28.97 19.25
N GLU A 60 33.50 -29.21 20.53
CA GLU A 60 33.13 -30.52 21.01
C GLU A 60 31.84 -30.86 20.27
N VAL A 61 31.96 -31.64 19.20
CA VAL A 61 30.81 -32.26 18.56
C VAL A 61 30.29 -33.22 19.62
N ILE A 62 29.32 -32.77 20.40
CA ILE A 62 28.49 -33.67 21.17
C ILE A 62 27.68 -34.43 20.12
N THR A 63 28.23 -35.52 19.62
CA THR A 63 27.42 -36.59 19.03
C THR A 63 26.50 -37.04 20.15
N VAL A 64 25.28 -36.52 20.14
CA VAL A 64 24.20 -37.11 20.91
C VAL A 64 23.97 -38.47 20.26
N GLU A 65 24.61 -39.51 20.82
CA GLU A 65 24.19 -40.87 20.56
C GLU A 65 22.74 -40.96 21.06
N VAL A 66 21.79 -40.90 20.13
CA VAL A 66 20.40 -41.18 20.41
C VAL A 66 20.36 -42.66 20.82
N PRO A 67 20.04 -43.00 22.08
CA PRO A 67 19.93 -44.40 22.47
C PRO A 67 18.88 -45.06 21.57
N ALA A 68 19.32 -46.07 20.82
CA ALA A 68 18.42 -46.95 20.11
C ALA A 68 17.51 -47.63 21.14
N HIS A 69 16.20 -47.41 21.01
CA HIS A 69 15.12 -47.89 21.86
C HIS A 69 14.78 -47.00 23.07
N ALA A 70 14.20 -45.84 22.77
CA ALA A 70 12.95 -45.48 23.44
C ALA A 70 11.81 -46.10 22.62
N GLU A 71 10.88 -46.81 23.25
CA GLU A 71 9.57 -47.10 22.65
C GLU A 71 9.02 -45.76 22.16
N ALA A 72 8.92 -45.60 20.83
CA ALA A 72 8.49 -44.36 20.25
C ALA A 72 7.03 -44.14 20.64
N ASP A 73 6.77 -43.13 21.48
CA ASP A 73 5.49 -42.44 21.44
C ASP A 73 5.14 -42.22 19.95
N PRO A 74 3.89 -42.49 19.52
CA PRO A 74 3.52 -42.32 18.13
C PRO A 74 3.95 -40.92 17.68
N ARG A 75 4.81 -40.85 16.66
CA ARG A 75 5.23 -39.55 16.14
C ARG A 75 3.96 -38.74 15.85
N PRO A 76 3.88 -37.47 16.30
CA PRO A 76 2.69 -36.67 16.08
C PRO A 76 2.32 -36.66 14.59
N ASP A 77 1.07 -36.96 14.29
CA ASP A 77 0.55 -36.95 12.92
C ASP A 77 0.02 -35.55 12.55
N ALA A 78 -0.41 -35.38 11.30
CA ALA A 78 -0.93 -34.10 10.83
C ALA A 78 -2.20 -33.66 11.61
N ALA A 79 -3.01 -34.62 12.08
CA ALA A 79 -4.19 -34.32 12.89
C ALA A 79 -3.80 -33.74 14.25
N HIS A 80 -2.72 -34.25 14.87
CA HIS A 80 -2.16 -33.68 16.09
C HIS A 80 -1.77 -32.21 15.91
N PHE A 81 -0.97 -31.88 14.89
CA PHE A 81 -0.50 -30.51 14.66
C PHE A 81 -1.63 -29.54 14.32
N LEU A 82 -2.61 -29.97 13.51
CA LEU A 82 -3.83 -29.20 13.26
C LEU A 82 -4.65 -28.98 14.53
N GLY A 83 -4.73 -29.99 15.41
CA GLY A 83 -5.35 -29.86 16.71
C GLY A 83 -4.63 -28.80 17.56
N GLN A 84 -3.30 -28.82 17.62
CA GLN A 84 -2.52 -27.84 18.36
C GLN A 84 -2.70 -26.41 17.83
N LEU A 85 -2.71 -26.23 16.51
CA LEU A 85 -2.97 -24.93 15.88
C LEU A 85 -4.32 -24.31 16.30
N GLN A 86 -5.36 -25.14 16.43
CA GLN A 86 -6.70 -24.68 16.85
C GLN A 86 -6.79 -24.30 18.33
N THR A 87 -5.82 -24.71 19.16
CA THR A 87 -5.78 -24.35 20.59
C THR A 87 -5.05 -23.04 20.86
N LEU A 88 -4.43 -22.44 19.84
CA LEU A 88 -3.67 -21.21 20.00
C LEU A 88 -4.57 -20.02 20.30
N LEU A 89 -4.08 -19.13 21.17
CA LEU A 89 -4.82 -17.93 21.60
C LEU A 89 -4.05 -16.68 21.17
N ALA A 90 -4.71 -15.74 20.51
CA ALA A 90 -4.08 -14.47 20.09
C ALA A 90 -3.46 -13.67 21.25
N THR A 91 -3.90 -13.90 22.49
CA THR A 91 -3.39 -13.26 23.71
C THR A 91 -2.06 -13.84 24.21
N ASP A 92 -1.67 -15.04 23.79
CA ASP A 92 -0.40 -15.64 24.18
C ASP A 92 0.74 -15.08 23.31
N GLY A 93 1.73 -14.46 23.96
CA GLY A 93 2.92 -13.92 23.29
C GLY A 93 3.77 -14.97 22.55
N ARG A 94 3.56 -16.27 22.80
CA ARG A 94 4.20 -17.37 22.08
C ARG A 94 3.41 -17.90 20.89
N THR A 95 2.18 -17.43 20.65
CA THR A 95 1.29 -17.96 19.61
C THR A 95 1.94 -17.97 18.23
N LYS A 96 2.57 -16.88 17.78
CA LYS A 96 3.22 -16.84 16.46
C LYS A 96 4.34 -17.88 16.33
N ARG A 97 5.17 -18.03 17.37
CA ARG A 97 6.28 -19.01 17.37
C ARG A 97 5.76 -20.44 17.35
N ARG A 98 4.70 -20.73 18.11
CA ARG A 98 4.07 -22.05 18.13
C ARG A 98 3.37 -22.37 16.82
N ALA A 99 2.65 -21.39 16.25
CA ALA A 99 2.00 -21.53 14.96
C ALA A 99 3.02 -21.86 13.87
N VAL A 100 4.13 -21.11 13.79
CA VAL A 100 5.24 -21.41 12.86
C VAL A 100 5.72 -22.84 13.05
N HIS A 101 6.05 -23.25 14.28
CA HIS A 101 6.50 -24.63 14.53
C HIS A 101 5.51 -25.69 14.04
N TYR A 102 4.20 -25.51 14.27
CA TYR A 102 3.19 -26.47 13.84
C TYR A 102 2.95 -26.45 12.32
N PHE A 103 3.03 -25.29 11.66
CA PHE A 103 2.97 -25.20 10.20
C PHE A 103 4.16 -25.91 9.55
N GLU A 104 5.38 -25.63 10.00
CA GLU A 104 6.60 -26.30 9.50
C GLU A 104 6.52 -27.83 9.73
N SER A 105 5.98 -28.25 10.88
CA SER A 105 5.79 -29.69 11.15
C SER A 105 4.79 -30.35 10.18
N LEU A 106 3.77 -29.61 9.70
CA LEU A 106 2.86 -30.10 8.66
C LEU A 106 3.56 -30.16 7.29
N VAL A 107 4.44 -29.21 6.98
CA VAL A 107 5.28 -29.23 5.78
C VAL A 107 6.22 -30.44 5.79
N ASP A 108 6.89 -30.70 6.92
CA ASP A 108 7.80 -31.84 7.11
C ASP A 108 7.11 -33.20 6.91
N LEU A 109 5.82 -33.30 7.24
CA LEU A 109 4.99 -34.49 7.00
C LEU A 109 4.57 -34.64 5.53
N GLY A 110 4.71 -33.61 4.70
CA GLY A 110 4.45 -33.63 3.26
C GLY A 110 3.00 -33.95 2.89
N GLU A 111 2.80 -34.75 1.85
CA GLU A 111 1.46 -35.08 1.32
C GLU A 111 0.52 -35.73 2.36
N ALA A 112 1.06 -36.36 3.41
CA ALA A 112 0.26 -36.92 4.50
C ALA A 112 -0.55 -35.87 5.26
N SER A 113 -0.14 -34.60 5.21
CA SER A 113 -0.85 -33.47 5.82
C SER A 113 -2.03 -32.98 5.00
N LEU A 114 -2.08 -33.24 3.69
CA LEU A 114 -3.09 -32.66 2.81
C LEU A 114 -4.53 -33.09 3.15
N PRO A 115 -4.85 -34.37 3.41
CA PRO A 115 -6.24 -34.75 3.70
C PRO A 115 -6.80 -34.15 5.00
N PRO A 116 -6.05 -34.11 6.13
CA PRO A 116 -6.49 -33.38 7.32
C PRO A 116 -6.69 -31.88 7.09
N ILE A 117 -5.78 -31.24 6.34
CA ILE A 117 -5.89 -29.81 6.01
C ILE A 117 -7.14 -29.56 5.15
N GLU A 118 -7.37 -30.37 4.12
CA GLU A 118 -8.54 -30.27 3.26
C GLU A 118 -9.84 -30.36 4.06
N LYS A 119 -9.91 -31.33 4.99
CA LYS A 119 -11.07 -31.50 5.87
C LYS A 119 -11.32 -30.26 6.73
N PHE A 120 -10.26 -29.66 7.27
CA PHE A 120 -10.36 -28.42 8.04
C PHE A 120 -10.86 -27.26 7.16
N LEU A 121 -10.26 -27.08 5.97
CA LEU A 121 -10.63 -26.00 5.06
C LEU A 121 -12.09 -26.09 4.60
N ALA A 122 -12.63 -27.30 4.45
CA ALA A 122 -14.03 -27.54 4.11
C ALA A 122 -15.01 -27.15 5.23
N ALA A 123 -14.58 -27.11 6.50
CA ALA A 123 -15.44 -26.78 7.64
C ALA A 123 -15.76 -25.27 7.76
N SER A 124 -15.15 -24.42 6.92
CA SER A 124 -15.36 -22.95 6.89
C SER A 124 -15.12 -22.24 8.22
N GLN A 125 -14.28 -22.81 9.09
CA GLN A 125 -13.84 -22.20 10.34
C GLN A 125 -12.51 -21.49 10.14
N ASP A 126 -12.33 -20.34 10.77
CA ASP A 126 -11.07 -19.59 10.79
C ASP A 126 -10.73 -19.12 12.20
N LEU A 127 -9.44 -19.03 12.51
CA LEU A 127 -8.92 -18.61 13.81
C LEU A 127 -7.90 -17.50 13.61
N GLU A 128 -8.15 -16.35 14.24
CA GLU A 128 -7.24 -15.20 14.18
C GLU A 128 -6.06 -15.38 15.14
N PHE A 129 -4.85 -15.15 14.65
CA PHE A 129 -3.63 -15.20 15.45
C PHE A 129 -3.20 -13.84 16.01
N ASN A 130 -3.77 -12.76 15.49
CA ASN A 130 -3.49 -11.41 15.94
C ASN A 130 -4.57 -10.94 16.91
N LEU A 131 -4.18 -10.10 17.87
CA LEU A 131 -5.16 -9.39 18.69
C LEU A 131 -6.00 -8.46 17.82
N PRO A 132 -7.29 -8.28 18.14
CA PRO A 132 -8.08 -7.26 17.50
C PRO A 132 -7.39 -5.91 17.68
N PRO A 133 -7.41 -5.04 16.67
CA PRO A 133 -6.81 -3.71 16.79
C PRO A 133 -7.46 -2.97 17.96
N GLU A 134 -6.66 -2.21 18.71
CA GLU A 134 -7.18 -1.40 19.81
C GLU A 134 -8.35 -0.52 19.33
N PRO A 135 -9.40 -0.37 20.16
CA PRO A 135 -10.53 0.47 19.81
C PRO A 135 -10.02 1.88 19.55
N ARG A 136 -10.27 2.39 18.34
CA ARG A 136 -9.81 3.72 17.96
C ARG A 136 -10.48 4.76 18.85
N PRO A 137 -9.73 5.75 19.35
CA PRO A 137 -10.30 6.80 20.18
C PRO A 137 -11.45 7.52 19.46
N GLU A 138 -12.43 7.97 20.24
CA GLU A 138 -13.51 8.80 19.72
C GLU A 138 -12.95 10.11 19.14
N PRO A 139 -13.55 10.63 18.05
CA PRO A 139 -13.11 11.87 17.46
C PRO A 139 -13.25 13.02 18.47
N ARG A 140 -12.22 13.87 18.58
CA ARG A 140 -12.20 14.96 19.57
C ARG A 140 -13.17 16.10 19.23
N ASN A 141 -13.57 16.19 17.97
CA ASN A 141 -14.50 17.20 17.46
C ASN A 141 -15.18 16.75 16.18
N GLU A 142 -16.23 17.47 15.77
CA GLU A 142 -17.00 17.20 14.55
C GLU A 142 -16.15 17.19 13.28
N ASN A 143 -15.12 18.03 13.20
CA ASN A 143 -14.24 18.07 12.04
C ASN A 143 -13.42 16.78 11.91
N GLU A 144 -12.92 16.25 13.02
CA GLU A 144 -12.23 14.97 13.07
C GLU A 144 -13.17 13.81 12.75
N ALA A 145 -14.39 13.82 13.31
CA ALA A 145 -15.43 12.84 12.99
C ALA A 145 -15.76 12.82 11.49
N ARG A 146 -15.95 14.01 10.90
CA ARG A 146 -16.22 14.19 9.46
C ARG A 146 -15.06 13.68 8.60
N ARG A 147 -13.82 14.02 8.95
CA ARG A 147 -12.61 13.54 8.25
C ARG A 147 -12.44 12.03 8.37
N ARG A 148 -12.79 11.45 9.52
CA ARG A 148 -12.73 10.01 9.75
C ARG A 148 -13.75 9.27 8.89
N LYS A 149 -15.02 9.67 8.93
CA LYS A 149 -16.08 9.13 8.07
C LYS A 149 -15.69 9.20 6.59
N TYR A 150 -15.07 10.31 6.17
CA TYR A 150 -14.52 10.45 4.83
C TYR A 150 -13.41 9.43 4.51
N ARG A 151 -12.38 9.34 5.36
CA ARG A 151 -11.23 8.46 5.11
C ARG A 151 -11.64 6.98 5.12
N GLU A 152 -12.67 6.63 5.87
CA GLU A 152 -13.14 5.25 6.06
C GLU A 152 -14.25 4.88 5.06
N GLY A 153 -14.92 5.85 4.45
CA GLY A 153 -15.94 5.63 3.43
C GLY A 153 -15.40 5.12 2.09
N GLU A 154 -16.30 4.65 1.23
CA GLU A 154 -15.97 4.00 -0.05
C GLU A 154 -15.07 4.86 -0.95
N ALA A 155 -15.38 6.14 -1.13
CA ALA A 155 -14.54 7.06 -1.90
C ALA A 155 -13.16 7.28 -1.26
N GLY A 156 -13.08 7.24 0.07
CA GLY A 156 -11.83 7.38 0.82
C GLY A 156 -10.83 6.26 0.53
N ARG A 157 -11.32 5.08 0.11
CA ARG A 157 -10.48 3.92 -0.25
C ARG A 157 -9.57 4.19 -1.45
N TYR A 158 -9.95 5.10 -2.36
CA TYR A 158 -9.11 5.53 -3.49
C TYR A 158 -7.75 6.10 -3.03
N PHE A 159 -7.74 6.78 -1.88
CA PHE A 159 -6.53 7.41 -1.34
C PHE A 159 -5.65 6.46 -0.53
N ARG A 160 -6.06 5.20 -0.38
CA ARG A 160 -5.33 4.18 0.36
C ARG A 160 -4.68 3.21 -0.63
N PRO A 161 -3.49 2.65 -0.30
CA PRO A 161 -3.00 1.51 -1.04
C PRO A 161 -3.99 0.36 -0.93
N PHE A 162 -4.03 -0.50 -1.96
CA PHE A 162 -4.74 -1.76 -1.84
C PHE A 162 -4.15 -2.59 -0.68
N PRO A 163 -4.99 -3.33 0.06
CA PRO A 163 -4.49 -4.28 1.02
C PRO A 163 -3.65 -5.35 0.30
N LYS A 164 -2.66 -5.89 1.01
CA LYS A 164 -1.79 -6.96 0.55
C LYS A 164 -1.80 -8.09 1.57
N PRO A 165 -1.59 -9.35 1.14
CA PRO A 165 -1.21 -10.42 2.05
C PRO A 165 -0.05 -9.99 2.95
N GLU A 166 -0.03 -10.50 4.18
CA GLU A 166 1.04 -10.17 5.13
C GLU A 166 2.26 -11.03 4.81
N ASP A 167 3.40 -10.39 4.54
CA ASP A 167 4.62 -11.08 4.09
C ASP A 167 5.38 -11.80 5.24
N SER A 168 5.02 -11.55 6.50
CA SER A 168 5.80 -11.97 7.66
C SER A 168 5.20 -13.13 8.46
N PHE A 169 3.88 -13.16 8.61
CA PHE A 169 3.17 -14.19 9.36
C PHE A 169 1.68 -14.17 8.99
N PRO A 170 1.05 -15.32 8.69
CA PRO A 170 -0.35 -15.36 8.29
C PRO A 170 -1.25 -14.86 9.42
N PRO A 171 -2.23 -13.97 9.16
CA PRO A 171 -3.03 -13.39 10.23
C PRO A 171 -4.06 -14.38 10.81
N THR A 172 -4.38 -15.46 10.08
CA THR A 172 -5.30 -16.50 10.52
C THR A 172 -4.81 -17.91 10.18
N LEU A 173 -5.38 -18.91 10.86
CA LEU A 173 -5.08 -20.33 10.65
C LEU A 173 -5.35 -20.74 9.20
N ARG A 174 -6.49 -20.38 8.62
CA ARG A 174 -6.79 -20.76 7.23
C ARG A 174 -5.74 -20.24 6.26
N LEU A 175 -5.31 -18.99 6.41
CA LEU A 175 -4.31 -18.39 5.52
C LEU A 175 -2.95 -19.06 5.67
N GLY A 176 -2.54 -19.39 6.90
CA GLY A 176 -1.30 -20.14 7.14
C GLY A 176 -1.34 -21.56 6.57
N LEU A 177 -2.53 -22.19 6.54
CA LEU A 177 -2.69 -23.49 5.89
C LEU A 177 -2.59 -23.41 4.36
N LEU A 178 -2.98 -22.30 3.73
CA LEU A 178 -2.76 -22.12 2.28
C LEU A 178 -1.28 -22.04 1.94
N GLU A 179 -0.51 -21.29 2.73
CA GLU A 179 0.97 -21.25 2.62
C GLU A 179 1.58 -22.63 2.89
N THR A 180 1.10 -23.33 3.93
CA THR A 180 1.56 -24.69 4.27
C THR A 180 1.35 -25.66 3.10
N ILE A 181 0.18 -25.63 2.45
CA ILE A 181 -0.09 -26.47 1.27
C ILE A 181 0.89 -26.12 0.14
N ALA A 182 1.15 -24.83 -0.12
CA ALA A 182 2.09 -24.40 -1.15
C ALA A 182 3.52 -24.92 -0.87
N HIS A 183 3.97 -24.87 0.40
CA HIS A 183 5.27 -25.37 0.81
C HIS A 183 5.39 -26.90 0.82
N ILE A 184 4.30 -27.64 1.04
CA ILE A 184 4.27 -29.09 0.82
C ILE A 184 4.56 -29.41 -0.67
N GLY A 185 3.94 -28.65 -1.57
CA GLY A 185 4.17 -28.77 -3.01
C GLY A 185 3.67 -30.08 -3.63
N GLY A 186 3.95 -30.27 -4.92
CA GLY A 186 3.50 -31.42 -5.70
C GLY A 186 2.06 -31.32 -6.21
N ASN A 187 1.70 -32.22 -7.13
CA ASN A 187 0.42 -32.17 -7.86
C ASN A 187 -0.80 -32.25 -6.93
N SER A 188 -0.69 -32.97 -5.81
CA SER A 188 -1.76 -33.11 -4.82
C SER A 188 -2.04 -31.80 -4.09
N ALA A 189 -0.99 -31.06 -3.71
CA ALA A 189 -1.09 -29.76 -3.06
C ALA A 189 -1.61 -28.70 -4.03
N GLU A 190 -1.10 -28.68 -5.26
CA GLU A 190 -1.56 -27.83 -6.34
C GLU A 190 -3.07 -28.02 -6.61
N ALA A 191 -3.52 -29.26 -6.75
CA ALA A 191 -4.93 -29.60 -6.93
C ALA A 191 -5.79 -29.14 -5.73
N LEU A 192 -5.27 -29.20 -4.51
CA LEU A 192 -5.98 -28.73 -3.33
C LEU A 192 -6.12 -27.20 -3.31
N LEU A 193 -5.07 -26.43 -3.62
CA LEU A 193 -5.14 -24.96 -3.70
C LEU A 193 -6.15 -24.51 -4.76
N ILE A 194 -6.13 -25.16 -5.93
CA ILE A 194 -7.08 -24.98 -7.03
C ILE A 194 -8.52 -25.24 -6.60
N LYS A 195 -8.75 -26.31 -5.82
CA LYS A 195 -10.05 -26.66 -5.26
C LYS A 195 -10.55 -25.61 -4.25
N VAL A 196 -9.65 -25.03 -3.45
CA VAL A 196 -10.01 -23.96 -2.52
C VAL A 196 -10.35 -22.68 -3.30
N LEU A 197 -9.57 -22.34 -4.34
CA LEU A 197 -9.81 -21.18 -5.20
C LEU A 197 -11.22 -21.19 -5.83
N GLU A 198 -11.73 -22.35 -6.24
CA GLU A 198 -13.08 -22.47 -6.84
C GLU A 198 -14.21 -22.29 -5.85
N LYS A 199 -13.94 -22.46 -4.55
CA LYS A 199 -14.98 -22.47 -3.51
C LYS A 199 -14.96 -21.22 -2.64
N THR A 200 -13.82 -20.57 -2.52
CA THR A 200 -13.70 -19.40 -1.65
C THR A 200 -14.40 -18.19 -2.24
N LEU A 201 -15.07 -17.44 -1.37
CA LEU A 201 -15.61 -16.11 -1.68
C LEU A 201 -14.82 -15.01 -0.93
N ARG A 202 -13.79 -15.38 -0.18
CA ARG A 202 -12.99 -14.47 0.65
C ARG A 202 -11.88 -13.85 -0.19
N GLY A 203 -11.91 -12.53 -0.35
CA GLY A 203 -10.92 -11.84 -1.20
C GLY A 203 -9.48 -12.01 -0.72
N VAL A 204 -9.27 -12.08 0.59
CA VAL A 204 -7.95 -12.33 1.17
C VAL A 204 -7.43 -13.73 0.82
N GLU A 205 -8.28 -14.77 0.85
CA GLU A 205 -7.86 -16.12 0.45
C GLU A 205 -7.48 -16.17 -1.03
N VAL A 206 -8.25 -15.50 -1.90
CA VAL A 206 -7.92 -15.41 -3.33
C VAL A 206 -6.55 -14.73 -3.55
N ALA A 207 -6.19 -13.74 -2.74
CA ALA A 207 -4.88 -13.10 -2.81
C ALA A 207 -3.73 -14.00 -2.33
N TYR A 208 -3.95 -14.80 -1.27
CA TYR A 208 -2.96 -15.79 -0.82
C TYR A 208 -2.81 -16.94 -1.84
N LEU A 209 -3.93 -17.41 -2.40
CA LEU A 209 -3.93 -18.43 -3.44
C LEU A 209 -3.25 -17.94 -4.72
N GLU A 210 -3.40 -16.65 -5.06
CA GLU A 210 -2.68 -16.05 -6.19
C GLU A 210 -1.17 -16.12 -5.99
N ILE A 211 -0.66 -15.74 -4.82
CA ILE A 211 0.77 -15.84 -4.50
C ILE A 211 1.22 -17.31 -4.55
N ALA A 212 0.55 -18.18 -3.79
CA ALA A 212 0.90 -19.59 -3.70
C ALA A 212 0.94 -20.29 -5.07
N LEU A 213 -0.10 -20.10 -5.90
CA LEU A 213 -0.19 -20.71 -7.23
C LEU A 213 0.86 -20.14 -8.20
N GLN A 214 1.18 -18.85 -8.10
CA GLN A 214 2.25 -18.24 -8.91
C GLN A 214 3.65 -18.70 -8.50
N GLU A 215 3.85 -19.06 -7.23
CA GLU A 215 5.11 -19.63 -6.76
C GLU A 215 5.30 -21.08 -7.24
N ILE A 216 4.26 -21.90 -7.16
CA ILE A 216 4.36 -23.33 -7.51
C ILE A 216 4.22 -23.60 -9.02
N ALA A 217 3.41 -22.82 -9.72
CA ALA A 217 3.11 -22.99 -11.15
C ALA A 217 2.90 -21.61 -11.81
N PRO A 218 4.00 -20.86 -12.08
CA PRO A 218 3.94 -19.51 -12.62
C PRO A 218 3.06 -19.42 -13.88
N ASP A 219 2.17 -18.43 -13.89
CA ASP A 219 1.21 -18.11 -14.97
C ASP A 219 0.19 -19.21 -15.36
N GLN A 220 0.39 -20.46 -14.97
CA GLN A 220 -0.45 -21.61 -15.35
C GLN A 220 -1.92 -21.45 -14.93
N TYR A 221 -2.16 -20.79 -13.80
CA TYR A 221 -3.49 -20.60 -13.22
C TYR A 221 -4.01 -19.17 -13.27
N LEU A 222 -3.27 -18.26 -13.92
CA LEU A 222 -3.58 -16.83 -13.89
C LEU A 222 -4.99 -16.52 -14.41
N ASP A 223 -5.36 -17.08 -15.56
CA ASP A 223 -6.69 -16.87 -16.16
C ASP A 223 -7.83 -17.30 -15.22
N ARG A 224 -7.61 -18.40 -14.49
CA ARG A 224 -8.57 -18.95 -13.53
C ARG A 224 -8.68 -18.08 -12.29
N ILE A 225 -7.55 -17.63 -11.74
CA ILE A 225 -7.51 -16.69 -10.61
C ILE A 225 -8.23 -15.39 -10.99
N LEU A 226 -7.94 -14.85 -12.17
CA LEU A 226 -8.62 -13.64 -12.67
C LEU A 226 -10.10 -13.88 -12.89
N ALA A 227 -10.52 -15.03 -13.41
CA ALA A 227 -11.94 -15.36 -13.57
C ALA A 227 -12.69 -15.39 -12.23
N VAL A 228 -12.12 -16.06 -11.22
CA VAL A 228 -12.70 -16.09 -9.86
C VAL A 228 -12.75 -14.68 -9.26
N THR A 229 -11.65 -13.93 -9.36
CA THR A 229 -11.55 -12.55 -8.85
C THR A 229 -12.64 -11.66 -9.42
N ARG A 230 -12.82 -11.69 -10.75
CA ARG A 230 -13.87 -10.93 -11.46
C ARG A 230 -15.26 -11.36 -11.04
N SER A 231 -15.50 -12.67 -10.91
CA SER A 231 -16.79 -13.22 -10.51
C SER A 231 -17.22 -12.73 -9.12
N ILE A 232 -16.30 -12.76 -8.15
CA ILE A 232 -16.56 -12.30 -6.78
C ILE A 232 -16.77 -10.78 -6.76
N LEU A 233 -16.01 -10.01 -7.53
CA LEU A 233 -16.21 -8.54 -7.58
C LEU A 233 -17.53 -8.14 -8.24
N ALA A 234 -17.96 -8.87 -9.26
CA ALA A 234 -19.23 -8.64 -9.93
C ALA A 234 -20.43 -8.97 -9.01
N ASN A 235 -20.27 -9.97 -8.14
CA ASN A 235 -21.30 -10.44 -7.22
C ASN A 235 -20.70 -10.62 -5.81
N PRO A 236 -20.43 -9.50 -5.10
CA PRO A 236 -19.74 -9.57 -3.81
C PRO A 236 -20.60 -10.28 -2.77
N PRO A 237 -20.00 -11.13 -1.90
CA PRO A 237 -20.74 -11.76 -0.83
C PRO A 237 -21.23 -10.72 0.18
N THR A 238 -22.36 -11.00 0.83
CA THR A 238 -22.84 -10.19 1.94
C THR A 238 -21.86 -10.29 3.11
N VAL A 239 -21.36 -9.16 3.57
CA VAL A 239 -20.46 -9.09 4.73
C VAL A 239 -21.31 -8.96 5.99
N ALA A 240 -21.22 -9.94 6.89
CA ALA A 240 -21.90 -9.90 8.18
C ALA A 240 -21.39 -8.74 9.05
N GLU A 241 -22.22 -8.24 9.97
CA GLU A 241 -21.83 -7.10 10.83
C GLU A 241 -20.61 -7.43 11.70
N ASP A 242 -20.51 -8.67 12.17
CA ASP A 242 -19.43 -9.23 12.98
C ASP A 242 -18.28 -9.81 12.14
N ALA A 243 -18.30 -9.64 10.82
CA ALA A 243 -17.24 -10.14 9.95
C ALA A 243 -15.87 -9.53 10.30
N SER A 244 -14.83 -10.33 10.11
CA SER A 244 -13.44 -9.92 10.34
C SER A 244 -13.05 -8.70 9.50
N GLU A 245 -12.07 -7.94 9.96
CA GLU A 245 -11.54 -6.80 9.20
C GLU A 245 -10.93 -7.25 7.85
N LEU A 246 -10.43 -8.49 7.77
CA LEU A 246 -9.93 -9.08 6.53
C LEU A 246 -11.08 -9.26 5.52
N ASP A 247 -12.21 -9.80 5.97
CA ASP A 247 -13.37 -10.05 5.12
C ASP A 247 -14.02 -8.75 4.66
N ARG A 248 -14.08 -7.73 5.53
CA ARG A 248 -14.53 -6.37 5.17
C ARG A 248 -13.69 -5.72 4.08
N ARG A 249 -12.44 -6.18 3.89
CA ARG A 249 -11.51 -5.71 2.85
C ARG A 249 -11.47 -6.60 1.61
N THR A 250 -12.37 -7.57 1.48
CA THR A 250 -12.48 -8.49 0.33
C THR A 250 -12.32 -7.78 -1.01
N LYS A 251 -13.11 -6.73 -1.28
CA LYS A 251 -13.00 -5.95 -2.52
C LYS A 251 -11.59 -5.42 -2.78
N GLY A 252 -10.94 -4.89 -1.73
CA GLY A 252 -9.61 -4.32 -1.83
C GLY A 252 -8.56 -5.34 -2.27
N TYR A 253 -8.61 -6.55 -1.73
CA TYR A 253 -7.72 -7.65 -2.13
C TYR A 253 -7.97 -8.07 -3.58
N LEU A 254 -9.23 -8.21 -3.98
CA LEU A 254 -9.57 -8.62 -5.34
C LEU A 254 -9.16 -7.58 -6.39
N TYR A 255 -9.41 -6.30 -6.14
CA TYR A 255 -8.92 -5.24 -7.04
C TYR A 255 -7.40 -5.16 -7.08
N SER A 256 -6.70 -5.50 -5.99
CA SER A 256 -5.23 -5.53 -5.98
C SER A 256 -4.67 -6.55 -6.98
N ILE A 257 -5.32 -7.72 -7.08
CA ILE A 257 -4.99 -8.77 -8.05
C ILE A 257 -5.22 -8.26 -9.49
N LEU A 258 -6.39 -7.67 -9.76
CA LEU A 258 -6.70 -7.14 -11.10
C LEU A 258 -5.71 -6.05 -11.52
N VAL A 259 -5.28 -5.19 -10.60
CA VAL A 259 -4.28 -4.15 -10.88
C VAL A 259 -2.89 -4.75 -11.07
N LYS A 260 -2.48 -5.70 -10.23
CA LYS A 260 -1.18 -6.40 -10.33
C LYS A 260 -0.99 -7.00 -11.73
N HIS A 261 -2.04 -7.64 -12.25
CA HIS A 261 -2.04 -8.35 -13.53
C HIS A 261 -2.58 -7.54 -14.72
N LYS A 262 -2.89 -6.24 -14.51
CA LYS A 262 -3.43 -5.34 -15.54
C LYS A 262 -4.63 -5.93 -16.30
N ASP A 263 -5.56 -6.56 -15.57
CA ASP A 263 -6.74 -7.19 -16.17
C ASP A 263 -7.62 -6.14 -16.86
N LEU A 264 -7.73 -6.23 -18.19
CA LEU A 264 -8.57 -5.34 -19.00
C LEU A 264 -10.01 -5.86 -19.15
N ILE A 265 -10.27 -7.13 -18.82
CA ILE A 265 -11.58 -7.74 -19.05
C ILE A 265 -12.62 -7.19 -18.08
N PHE A 266 -12.23 -6.84 -16.84
CA PHE A 266 -13.15 -6.32 -15.84
C PHE A 266 -13.53 -4.84 -16.03
N VAL A 267 -12.97 -4.14 -17.01
CA VAL A 267 -13.14 -2.69 -17.19
C VAL A 267 -14.60 -2.27 -17.27
N ASP A 268 -15.41 -2.92 -18.09
CA ASP A 268 -16.81 -2.52 -18.27
C ASP A 268 -17.67 -2.80 -17.03
N THR A 269 -17.41 -3.90 -16.33
CA THR A 269 -18.04 -4.18 -15.03
C THR A 269 -17.63 -3.15 -13.99
N ALA A 270 -16.34 -2.81 -13.90
CA ALA A 270 -15.85 -1.79 -12.97
C ALA A 270 -16.42 -0.39 -13.26
N LYS A 271 -16.66 -0.03 -14.53
CA LYS A 271 -17.39 1.20 -14.89
C LYS A 271 -18.79 1.21 -14.29
N GLY A 272 -19.51 0.09 -14.38
CA GLY A 272 -20.85 -0.06 -13.78
C GLY A 272 -20.85 0.00 -12.25
N LEU A 273 -19.77 -0.48 -11.62
CA LEU A 273 -19.60 -0.46 -10.15
C LEU A 273 -19.03 0.86 -9.60
N LEU A 274 -18.51 1.75 -10.46
CA LEU A 274 -17.82 2.97 -10.04
C LEU A 274 -18.74 3.90 -9.24
N ILE A 275 -20.00 4.03 -9.67
CA ILE A 275 -21.01 4.86 -9.02
C ILE A 275 -22.22 3.98 -8.72
N THR A 276 -22.51 3.81 -7.43
CA THR A 276 -23.66 3.04 -6.96
C THR A 276 -24.96 3.80 -7.21
N GLU A 277 -26.10 3.11 -7.07
CA GLU A 277 -27.43 3.70 -7.28
C GLU A 277 -27.71 4.90 -6.37
N ASP A 278 -27.19 4.89 -5.13
CA ASP A 278 -27.29 5.97 -4.15
C ASP A 278 -26.31 7.14 -4.41
N GLY A 279 -25.50 7.07 -5.47
CA GLY A 279 -24.51 8.11 -5.79
C GLY A 279 -23.23 8.03 -4.96
N SER A 280 -22.98 6.90 -4.30
CA SER A 280 -21.70 6.61 -3.65
C SER A 280 -20.65 6.21 -4.68
N LEU A 281 -19.41 6.65 -4.46
CA LEU A 281 -18.27 6.37 -5.34
C LEU A 281 -17.47 5.20 -4.77
N ASP A 282 -17.29 4.13 -5.54
CA ASP A 282 -16.41 3.01 -5.15
C ASP A 282 -14.94 3.40 -5.42
N GLY A 283 -14.20 3.67 -4.34
CA GLY A 283 -12.82 4.11 -4.42
C GLY A 283 -11.84 3.04 -4.93
N TYR A 284 -12.16 1.75 -4.77
CA TYR A 284 -11.34 0.69 -5.32
C TYR A 284 -11.54 0.56 -6.83
N ALA A 285 -12.79 0.64 -7.30
CA ALA A 285 -13.10 0.69 -8.73
C ALA A 285 -12.41 1.88 -9.42
N LEU A 286 -12.46 3.06 -8.80
CA LEU A 286 -11.75 4.25 -9.31
C LEU A 286 -10.24 4.02 -9.39
N SER A 287 -9.65 3.43 -8.34
CA SER A 287 -8.22 3.15 -8.28
C SER A 287 -7.79 2.14 -9.35
N TYR A 288 -8.60 1.09 -9.56
CA TYR A 288 -8.40 0.09 -10.61
C TYR A 288 -8.47 0.69 -12.01
N LEU A 289 -9.57 1.39 -12.35
CA LEU A 289 -9.76 2.01 -13.67
C LEU A 289 -8.60 2.95 -14.00
N ARG A 290 -8.20 3.80 -13.05
CA ARG A 290 -7.07 4.72 -13.23
C ARG A 290 -5.74 3.98 -13.45
N GLN A 291 -5.46 2.93 -12.67
CA GLN A 291 -4.17 2.24 -12.72
C GLN A 291 -4.03 1.31 -13.93
N VAL A 292 -5.12 0.65 -14.34
CA VAL A 292 -5.11 -0.30 -15.45
C VAL A 292 -5.19 0.41 -16.80
N LEU A 293 -6.08 1.41 -16.95
CA LEU A 293 -6.27 2.10 -18.23
C LEU A 293 -5.35 3.32 -18.40
N GLY A 294 -4.80 3.87 -17.31
CA GLY A 294 -4.00 5.09 -17.38
C GLY A 294 -4.78 6.25 -18.00
N ALA A 295 -4.25 6.82 -19.08
CA ALA A 295 -4.89 7.94 -19.79
C ALA A 295 -6.21 7.54 -20.48
N GLU A 296 -6.40 6.25 -20.82
CA GLU A 296 -7.64 5.76 -21.41
C GLU A 296 -8.82 5.76 -20.41
N ALA A 297 -8.54 5.93 -19.11
CA ALA A 297 -9.59 6.11 -18.11
C ALA A 297 -10.31 7.46 -18.22
N MET A 298 -9.74 8.46 -18.91
CA MET A 298 -10.20 9.85 -18.79
C MET A 298 -11.63 10.11 -19.24
N PRO A 299 -12.15 9.53 -20.34
CA PRO A 299 -13.56 9.64 -20.69
C PRO A 299 -14.48 9.10 -19.59
N ILE A 300 -14.07 8.01 -18.93
CA ILE A 300 -14.82 7.40 -17.81
C ILE A 300 -14.84 8.34 -16.60
N LEU A 301 -13.68 8.89 -16.24
CA LEU A 301 -13.56 9.78 -15.09
C LEU A 301 -14.30 11.11 -15.31
N LEU A 302 -14.29 11.65 -16.52
CA LEU A 302 -15.05 12.84 -16.88
C LEU A 302 -16.57 12.58 -16.81
N ALA A 303 -17.03 11.45 -17.33
CA ALA A 303 -18.43 11.06 -17.22
C ALA A 303 -18.85 10.91 -15.74
N ALA A 304 -18.03 10.25 -14.93
CA ALA A 304 -18.28 10.09 -13.50
C ALA A 304 -18.27 11.42 -12.74
N TYR A 305 -17.37 12.35 -13.08
CA TYR A 305 -17.28 13.67 -12.46
C TYR A 305 -18.51 14.54 -12.75
N LYS A 306 -19.10 14.38 -13.94
CA LYS A 306 -20.32 15.08 -14.38
C LYS A 306 -21.61 14.37 -14.00
N ASP A 307 -21.54 13.18 -13.42
CA ASP A 307 -22.71 12.42 -13.04
C ASP A 307 -23.50 13.17 -11.95
N PRO A 308 -24.79 13.47 -12.16
CA PRO A 308 -25.59 14.25 -11.21
C PRO A 308 -25.79 13.55 -9.86
N ARG A 309 -25.57 12.24 -9.78
CA ARG A 309 -25.61 11.48 -8.52
C ARG A 309 -24.41 11.80 -7.62
N ILE A 310 -23.29 12.24 -8.20
CA ILE A 310 -22.08 12.64 -7.45
C ILE A 310 -22.26 14.06 -6.89
N THR A 311 -22.94 14.13 -5.75
CA THR A 311 -23.20 15.39 -5.03
C THR A 311 -22.20 15.65 -3.91
N ASN A 312 -21.55 14.59 -3.41
CA ASN A 312 -20.60 14.68 -2.31
C ASN A 312 -19.25 15.26 -2.80
N GLU A 313 -18.84 16.38 -2.19
CA GLU A 313 -17.57 17.06 -2.49
C GLU A 313 -16.34 16.16 -2.34
N PHE A 314 -16.38 15.18 -1.43
CA PHE A 314 -15.29 14.22 -1.28
C PHE A 314 -15.21 13.22 -2.43
N HIS A 315 -16.36 12.81 -2.97
CA HIS A 315 -16.40 11.94 -4.15
C HIS A 315 -15.86 12.71 -5.37
N LYS A 316 -16.27 13.99 -5.54
CA LYS A 316 -15.68 14.90 -6.51
C LYS A 316 -14.18 15.07 -6.32
N ALA A 317 -13.70 15.18 -5.08
CA ALA A 317 -12.26 15.31 -4.79
C ALA A 317 -11.45 14.06 -5.17
N ALA A 318 -12.01 12.86 -5.00
CA ALA A 318 -11.37 11.60 -5.43
C ALA A 318 -11.29 11.50 -6.95
N LEU A 319 -12.40 11.74 -7.65
CA LEU A 319 -12.45 11.78 -9.12
C LEU A 319 -11.49 12.82 -9.70
N ARG A 320 -11.48 14.01 -9.11
CA ARG A 320 -10.55 15.09 -9.44
C ARG A 320 -9.10 14.65 -9.22
N ASP A 321 -8.77 14.03 -8.10
CA ASP A 321 -7.40 13.56 -7.87
C ASP A 321 -6.95 12.55 -8.94
N ALA A 322 -7.83 11.61 -9.27
CA ALA A 322 -7.57 10.57 -10.25
C ALA A 322 -7.34 11.15 -11.66
N ALA A 323 -8.19 12.07 -12.10
CA ALA A 323 -8.07 12.72 -13.40
C ALA A 323 -6.88 13.67 -13.49
N LEU A 324 -6.65 14.48 -12.45
CA LEU A 324 -5.60 15.51 -12.46
C LEU A 324 -4.17 14.97 -12.42
N ARG A 325 -3.98 13.64 -12.37
CA ARG A 325 -2.69 13.01 -12.67
C ARG A 325 -2.31 13.13 -14.16
N PHE A 326 -3.29 13.34 -15.03
CA PHE A 326 -3.14 13.47 -16.48
C PHE A 326 -3.30 14.93 -16.96
N ILE A 327 -3.18 15.91 -16.05
CA ILE A 327 -3.30 17.33 -16.40
C ILE A 327 -2.18 17.77 -17.35
N GLY A 328 -2.57 18.44 -18.43
CA GLY A 328 -1.70 18.87 -19.53
C GLY A 328 -1.35 17.76 -20.53
N SER A 329 -1.83 16.53 -20.34
CA SER A 329 -1.71 15.44 -21.32
C SER A 329 -3.05 14.91 -21.82
N SER A 330 -4.15 15.13 -21.09
CA SER A 330 -5.52 14.75 -21.49
C SER A 330 -6.45 15.98 -21.54
N PRO A 331 -7.15 16.21 -22.65
CA PRO A 331 -8.18 17.25 -22.75
C PRO A 331 -9.31 17.11 -21.72
N GLU A 332 -9.69 15.87 -21.39
CA GLU A 332 -10.71 15.58 -20.39
C GLU A 332 -10.23 15.93 -18.98
N ALA A 333 -8.97 15.63 -18.65
CA ALA A 333 -8.36 16.04 -17.38
C ALA A 333 -8.29 17.57 -17.27
N ASP A 334 -7.95 18.25 -18.36
CA ASP A 334 -7.92 19.71 -18.45
C ASP A 334 -9.34 20.32 -18.30
N ALA A 335 -10.37 19.65 -18.81
CA ALA A 335 -11.76 20.04 -18.60
C ALA A 335 -12.17 19.93 -17.13
N ILE A 336 -11.84 18.81 -16.46
CA ILE A 336 -12.08 18.63 -15.02
C ILE A 336 -11.34 19.68 -14.21
N PHE A 337 -10.09 20.00 -14.60
CA PHE A 337 -9.31 21.07 -13.98
C PHE A 337 -10.03 22.42 -14.06
N HIS A 338 -10.46 22.83 -15.25
CA HIS A 338 -11.15 24.10 -15.45
C HIS A 338 -12.45 24.19 -14.64
N GLU A 339 -13.25 23.13 -14.65
CA GLU A 339 -14.49 23.06 -13.88
C GLU A 339 -14.21 23.16 -12.36
N SER A 340 -13.22 22.39 -11.89
CA SER A 340 -12.78 22.40 -10.50
C SER A 340 -12.28 23.76 -10.02
N VAL A 341 -11.53 24.47 -10.86
CA VAL A 341 -11.06 25.82 -10.57
C VAL A 341 -12.23 26.81 -10.53
N LYS A 342 -13.14 26.73 -11.51
CA LYS A 342 -14.33 27.59 -11.56
C LYS A 342 -15.20 27.41 -10.31
N GLU A 343 -15.46 26.17 -9.90
CA GLU A 343 -16.18 25.86 -8.66
C GLU A 343 -15.43 26.39 -7.42
N GLY A 344 -14.11 26.17 -7.36
CA GLY A 344 -13.27 26.65 -6.26
C GLY A 344 -13.28 28.17 -6.11
N LEU A 345 -13.10 28.90 -7.22
CA LEU A 345 -13.17 30.37 -7.25
C LEU A 345 -14.55 30.89 -6.85
N ALA A 346 -15.63 30.20 -7.21
CA ALA A 346 -16.98 30.57 -6.76
C ALA A 346 -17.14 30.40 -5.24
N LYS A 347 -16.60 29.31 -4.68
CA LYS A 347 -16.63 29.01 -3.23
C LYS A 347 -15.72 29.93 -2.40
N MET A 348 -14.66 30.48 -3.00
CA MET A 348 -13.75 31.44 -2.36
C MET A 348 -14.42 32.76 -1.92
N LYS A 349 -15.62 33.11 -2.37
CA LYS A 349 -16.20 34.47 -2.16
C LYS A 349 -16.63 34.80 -0.72
N LYS A 350 -16.33 33.98 0.29
CA LYS A 350 -16.68 34.22 1.69
C LYS A 350 -15.43 34.15 2.60
N GLY A 351 -15.17 35.19 3.39
CA GLY A 351 -14.15 35.20 4.45
C GLY A 351 -13.05 36.26 4.30
N ASP A 352 -12.22 36.38 5.34
CA ASP A 352 -11.02 37.22 5.38
C ASP A 352 -9.96 36.69 4.38
N MET A 353 -9.16 37.58 3.79
CA MET A 353 -8.09 37.25 2.85
C MET A 353 -7.04 36.32 3.46
N PHE A 354 -6.83 36.43 4.77
CA PHE A 354 -5.87 35.62 5.53
C PHE A 354 -6.48 34.32 6.09
N ASP A 355 -7.78 34.08 5.90
CA ASP A 355 -8.36 32.77 6.22
C ASP A 355 -7.99 31.76 5.13
N PHE A 356 -6.97 30.94 5.42
CA PHE A 356 -6.49 29.92 4.49
C PHE A 356 -7.57 28.90 4.08
N LYS A 357 -8.64 28.72 4.87
CA LYS A 357 -9.77 27.85 4.51
C LYS A 357 -10.46 28.32 3.23
N ARG A 358 -10.40 29.61 2.92
CA ARG A 358 -10.92 30.19 1.68
C ARG A 358 -10.34 29.49 0.44
N TYR A 359 -9.09 29.05 0.48
CA TYR A 359 -8.40 28.42 -0.65
C TYR A 359 -8.54 26.90 -0.70
N GLU A 360 -9.22 26.25 0.27
CA GLU A 360 -9.30 24.79 0.38
C GLU A 360 -9.87 24.15 -0.91
N HIS A 361 -10.87 24.78 -1.52
CA HIS A 361 -11.55 24.23 -2.71
C HIS A 361 -10.75 24.37 -4.02
N ILE A 362 -9.77 25.28 -4.07
CA ILE A 362 -8.92 25.53 -5.24
C ILE A 362 -7.49 24.96 -5.07
N ALA A 363 -7.09 24.60 -3.85
CA ALA A 363 -5.76 24.09 -3.56
C ALA A 363 -5.42 22.81 -4.35
N GLN A 364 -6.33 21.85 -4.40
CA GLN A 364 -6.10 20.57 -5.12
C GLN A 364 -5.86 20.78 -6.63
N PRO A 365 -6.71 21.48 -7.41
CA PRO A 365 -6.47 21.67 -8.82
C PRO A 365 -5.20 22.48 -9.11
N LEU A 366 -4.90 23.53 -8.33
CA LEU A 366 -3.66 24.29 -8.51
C LEU A 366 -2.42 23.48 -8.17
N GLY A 367 -2.47 22.69 -7.09
CA GLY A 367 -1.38 21.80 -6.72
C GLY A 367 -1.06 20.77 -7.80
N ALA A 368 -2.08 20.29 -8.54
CA ALA A 368 -1.88 19.33 -9.61
C ALA A 368 -1.03 19.84 -10.77
N LEU A 369 -1.04 21.16 -11.06
CA LEU A 369 -0.15 21.75 -12.08
C LEU A 369 1.33 21.54 -11.74
N MET A 370 1.68 21.49 -10.46
CA MET A 370 3.07 21.33 -9.99
C MET A 370 3.44 19.88 -9.67
N ARG A 371 2.47 18.96 -9.73
CA ARG A 371 2.66 17.54 -9.41
C ARG A 371 3.68 16.90 -10.35
N ASP A 372 4.68 16.26 -9.77
CA ASP A 372 5.73 15.52 -10.47
C ASP A 372 6.38 16.32 -11.61
N VAL A 373 6.41 17.67 -11.50
CA VAL A 373 6.83 18.58 -12.57
C VAL A 373 8.23 18.24 -13.11
N HIS A 374 9.10 17.77 -12.22
CA HIS A 374 10.46 17.37 -12.50
C HIS A 374 10.58 16.04 -13.25
N GLU A 375 9.48 15.30 -13.45
CA GLU A 375 9.39 14.03 -14.18
C GLU A 375 8.61 14.19 -15.49
N GLN A 376 7.87 15.29 -15.68
CA GLN A 376 7.01 15.49 -16.84
C GLN A 376 7.79 15.82 -18.12
N PRO A 377 7.28 15.40 -19.29
CA PRO A 377 7.84 15.80 -20.58
C PRO A 377 7.57 17.30 -20.86
N VAL A 378 8.42 17.91 -21.69
CA VAL A 378 8.37 19.35 -22.02
C VAL A 378 6.99 19.80 -22.51
N HIS A 379 6.34 19.00 -23.36
CA HIS A 379 5.03 19.37 -23.91
C HIS A 379 3.94 19.44 -22.82
N VAL A 380 3.97 18.56 -21.81
CA VAL A 380 3.04 18.61 -20.67
C VAL A 380 3.31 19.85 -19.80
N ILE A 381 4.58 20.22 -19.59
CA ILE A 381 4.93 21.44 -18.86
C ILE A 381 4.39 22.67 -19.58
N VAL A 382 4.55 22.74 -20.90
CA VAL A 382 4.00 23.83 -21.73
C VAL A 382 2.48 23.89 -21.63
N ALA A 383 1.79 22.76 -21.72
CA ALA A 383 0.34 22.68 -21.57
C ALA A 383 -0.12 23.19 -20.18
N ARG A 384 0.56 22.76 -19.11
CA ARG A 384 0.27 23.21 -17.73
C ARG A 384 0.49 24.71 -17.55
N ARG A 385 1.50 25.29 -18.17
CA ARG A 385 1.71 26.75 -18.17
C ARG A 385 0.57 27.50 -18.87
N LYS A 386 0.07 26.95 -19.98
CA LYS A 386 -1.11 27.52 -20.67
C LYS A 386 -2.35 27.48 -19.76
N LEU A 387 -2.63 26.33 -19.14
CA LEU A 387 -3.74 26.17 -18.19
C LEU A 387 -3.64 27.16 -17.02
N LEU A 388 -2.45 27.31 -16.44
CA LEU A 388 -2.18 28.28 -15.38
C LEU A 388 -2.45 29.72 -15.84
N GLY A 389 -2.02 30.07 -17.05
CA GLY A 389 -2.28 31.37 -17.66
C GLY A 389 -3.77 31.67 -17.84
N ASP A 390 -4.57 30.66 -18.18
CA ASP A 390 -6.02 30.81 -18.33
C ASP A 390 -6.74 30.94 -16.98
N VAL A 391 -6.27 30.25 -15.94
CA VAL A 391 -6.78 30.42 -14.57
C VAL A 391 -6.42 31.78 -13.99
N ARG A 392 -5.19 32.27 -14.27
CA ARG A 392 -4.74 33.58 -13.80
C ARG A 392 -5.65 34.72 -14.24
N LYS A 393 -6.26 34.63 -15.43
CA LYS A 393 -7.21 35.62 -15.97
C LYS A 393 -8.56 35.62 -15.23
N GLN A 394 -8.89 34.55 -14.50
CA GLN A 394 -10.21 34.35 -13.87
C GLN A 394 -10.28 34.87 -12.43
N SER A 395 -9.17 35.32 -11.84
CA SER A 395 -9.13 35.79 -10.46
C SER A 395 -8.32 37.07 -10.32
N SER A 396 -8.84 38.05 -9.58
CA SER A 396 -8.11 39.26 -9.19
C SER A 396 -7.55 39.17 -7.76
N ASP A 397 -7.62 38.00 -7.11
CA ASP A 397 -7.16 37.80 -5.74
C ASP A 397 -5.63 37.92 -5.64
N ILE A 398 -5.15 38.78 -4.74
CA ILE A 398 -3.72 39.16 -4.64
C ILE A 398 -2.85 37.96 -4.27
N LEU A 399 -3.28 37.12 -3.33
CA LEU A 399 -2.52 35.96 -2.89
C LEU A 399 -2.48 34.89 -3.98
N LEU A 400 -3.57 34.67 -4.70
CA LEU A 400 -3.58 33.81 -5.88
C LEU A 400 -2.66 34.34 -7.00
N GLN A 401 -2.68 35.63 -7.29
CA GLN A 401 -1.82 36.22 -8.33
C GLN A 401 -0.32 36.05 -8.02
N PHE A 402 0.05 36.17 -6.75
CA PHE A 402 1.41 35.85 -6.30
C PHE A 402 1.74 34.37 -6.50
N GLY A 403 0.84 33.48 -6.06
CA GLY A 403 0.98 32.03 -6.25
C GLY A 403 1.12 31.62 -7.71
N PHE A 404 0.29 32.15 -8.60
CA PHE A 404 0.36 31.90 -10.05
C PHE A 404 1.69 32.36 -10.65
N SER A 405 2.22 33.50 -10.22
CA SER A 405 3.52 34.00 -10.70
C SER A 405 4.68 33.09 -10.25
N ALA A 406 4.63 32.59 -9.02
CA ALA A 406 5.62 31.64 -8.51
C ALA A 406 5.55 30.29 -9.24
N MET A 407 4.34 29.78 -9.50
CA MET A 407 4.13 28.54 -10.25
C MET A 407 4.63 28.66 -11.70
N ASP A 408 4.30 29.75 -12.41
CA ASP A 408 4.75 29.95 -13.80
C ASP A 408 6.27 30.06 -13.88
N LYS A 409 6.91 30.75 -12.94
CA LYS A 409 8.37 30.81 -12.85
C LYS A 409 8.97 29.40 -12.75
N ARG A 410 8.49 28.58 -11.81
CA ARG A 410 9.00 27.22 -11.59
C ARG A 410 8.76 26.29 -12.78
N LEU A 411 7.58 26.36 -13.40
CA LEU A 411 7.29 25.63 -14.63
C LEU A 411 8.20 26.08 -15.78
N GLY A 412 8.46 27.38 -15.91
CA GLY A 412 9.36 27.95 -16.92
C GLY A 412 10.83 27.56 -16.72
N GLU A 413 11.30 27.50 -15.48
CA GLU A 413 12.63 26.99 -15.13
C GLU A 413 12.79 25.52 -15.52
N GLU A 414 11.82 24.68 -15.15
CA GLU A 414 11.85 23.26 -15.49
C GLU A 414 11.73 23.03 -17.01
N GLN A 415 10.88 23.79 -17.70
CA GLN A 415 10.80 23.76 -19.16
C GLN A 415 12.16 24.05 -19.81
N LYS A 416 12.83 25.12 -19.39
CA LYS A 416 14.16 25.49 -19.92
C LYS A 416 15.19 24.43 -19.64
N ARG A 417 15.25 23.90 -18.42
CA ARG A 417 16.17 22.83 -18.00
C ARG A 417 16.01 21.57 -18.86
N ARG A 418 14.77 21.17 -19.14
CA ARG A 418 14.48 20.01 -19.98
C ARG A 418 14.82 20.25 -21.45
N GLN A 419 14.66 21.48 -21.93
CA GLN A 419 15.05 21.88 -23.28
C GLN A 419 16.58 21.98 -23.44
N SER A 420 17.33 22.29 -22.38
CA SER A 420 18.81 22.32 -22.39
C SER A 420 19.46 20.94 -22.28
N GLY A 421 18.70 19.90 -21.93
CA GLY A 421 19.22 18.54 -21.80
C GLY A 421 19.99 18.27 -20.50
N ASP A 422 19.92 19.16 -19.50
CA ASP A 422 20.60 18.96 -18.21
C ASP A 422 19.99 17.79 -17.41
N PRO A 423 20.72 16.67 -17.17
CA PRO A 423 20.27 15.63 -16.27
C PRO A 423 20.41 16.09 -14.82
N LYS A 424 19.54 15.56 -13.96
CA LYS A 424 19.60 15.74 -12.51
C LYS A 424 20.55 14.74 -11.88
#